data_AF-A0A1I8I5D3-F1
#
_entry.id   AF-A0A1I8I5D3-F1
#
_cell.length_a   1.000
_cell.length_b   1.000
_cell.length_c   1.000
_cell.angle_alpha   90.00
_cell.angle_beta   90.00
_cell.angle_gamma   90.00
#
_symmetry.space_group_name_H-M   'P 1'
#
loop_
_entity.id
_entity.type
_entity.pdbx_description
1 polymer ?
#
loop_
_entity_poly.entity_id
_entity_poly.type
_entity_poly.pdbx_seq_one_letter_code
_entity_poly.pdbx_strand_id
1 'polypeptide(L)'
;WGGSGCQAWPVSAANIERLHTRFLSEGRLTLCLTGPHVQLLISGAEPRQLAGLARLLGDVAGGRGVDRRLLLGSGLDYSSLTSLDKRRVRARTQTQLTVSSREAYPSAGDFPPHLVQLSVGPIGLRRFDARLCRLGQLSVLRIHGNQLESLPDAINRLPLTELSLPGNRLQSGGAGPPRQLLGLARL
;
A
#
# COMPACT_ATOMS: atom_id res chain seq x y z
N TRP A 1 21.64 -3.84 -0.20
CA TRP A 1 20.58 -3.10 -0.91
C TRP A 1 20.12 -4.00 -2.05
N GLY A 2 18.97 -4.67 -1.92
CA GLY A 2 18.58 -5.74 -2.85
C GLY A 2 17.59 -6.74 -2.28
N GLY A 3 16.55 -6.25 -1.61
CA GLY A 3 15.49 -7.10 -1.09
C GLY A 3 14.30 -6.23 -0.70
N SER A 4 13.10 -6.68 -1.09
CA SER A 4 11.79 -6.03 -1.01
C SER A 4 11.56 -4.88 -2.01
N GLY A 5 11.25 -5.21 -3.27
CA GLY A 5 10.42 -4.41 -4.21
C GLY A 5 10.84 -2.98 -4.57
N CYS A 6 11.80 -2.39 -3.89
CA CYS A 6 12.31 -1.06 -4.15
C CYS A 6 13.28 -1.14 -5.31
N GLN A 7 12.86 -0.62 -6.45
CA GLN A 7 13.75 -0.33 -7.56
C GLN A 7 14.54 0.93 -7.18
N ALA A 8 15.86 0.84 -7.28
CA ALA A 8 16.76 1.96 -7.06
C ALA A 8 17.24 2.44 -8.42
N TRP A 9 17.10 3.74 -8.67
CA TRP A 9 17.54 4.37 -9.91
C TRP A 9 18.59 5.43 -9.59
N PRO A 10 19.74 5.44 -10.27
CA PRO A 10 20.78 6.42 -9.99
C PRO A 10 20.29 7.81 -10.41
N VAL A 11 20.38 8.79 -9.51
CA VAL A 11 20.08 10.20 -9.82
C VAL A 11 21.40 10.90 -10.07
N SER A 12 21.77 11.10 -11.34
CA SER A 12 23.02 11.71 -11.78
C SER A 12 22.80 12.60 -13.01
N ALA A 13 23.74 13.49 -13.31
CA ALA A 13 23.68 14.35 -14.49
C ALA A 13 23.45 13.56 -15.79
N ALA A 14 24.06 12.37 -15.90
CA ALA A 14 23.92 11.51 -17.08
C ALA A 14 22.58 10.76 -17.15
N ASN A 15 21.86 10.62 -16.02
CA ASN A 15 20.66 9.81 -15.93
C ASN A 15 19.36 10.62 -15.80
N ILE A 16 19.44 11.92 -15.52
CA ILE A 16 18.26 12.79 -15.47
C ILE A 16 17.98 13.28 -16.90
N GLU A 17 16.88 12.81 -17.48
CA GLU A 17 16.43 13.27 -18.80
C GLU A 17 15.74 14.63 -18.70
N ARG A 18 14.75 14.73 -17.80
CA ARG A 18 13.90 15.92 -17.64
C ARG A 18 13.42 16.07 -16.21
N LEU A 19 13.31 17.32 -15.76
CA LEU A 19 12.73 17.70 -14.49
C LEU A 19 11.60 18.71 -14.75
N HIS A 20 10.34 18.29 -14.57
CA HIS A 20 9.19 19.17 -14.76
C HIS A 20 8.78 19.84 -13.46
N THR A 21 8.91 21.16 -13.42
CA THR A 21 8.66 22.00 -12.24
C THR A 21 7.43 22.90 -12.37
N ARG A 22 6.66 22.76 -13.46
CA ARG A 22 5.52 23.64 -13.80
C ARG A 22 4.44 23.71 -12.71
N PHE A 23 4.32 22.66 -11.91
CA PHE A 23 3.30 22.52 -10.86
C PHE A 23 3.91 22.49 -9.44
N LEU A 24 5.11 23.05 -9.26
CA LEU A 24 5.79 23.10 -7.97
C LEU A 24 4.98 23.84 -6.90
N SER A 25 4.31 24.94 -7.27
CA SER A 25 3.44 25.72 -6.38
C SER A 25 2.26 24.91 -5.85
N GLU A 26 1.84 23.87 -6.59
CA GLU A 26 0.78 22.94 -6.22
C GLU A 26 1.32 21.69 -5.49
N GLY A 27 2.62 21.66 -5.17
CA GLY A 27 3.24 20.51 -4.51
C GLY A 27 3.44 19.31 -5.44
N ARG A 28 3.59 19.55 -6.75
CA ARG A 28 3.81 18.50 -7.76
C ARG A 28 5.16 18.67 -8.48
N LEU A 29 5.87 17.55 -8.65
CA LEU A 29 7.16 17.48 -9.35
C LEU A 29 7.23 16.17 -10.14
N THR A 30 7.71 16.23 -11.38
CA THR A 30 7.97 15.02 -12.18
C THR A 30 9.43 14.95 -12.57
N LEU A 31 10.06 13.82 -12.28
CA LEU A 31 11.44 13.49 -12.66
C LEU A 31 11.43 12.36 -13.67
N CYS A 32 12.02 12.58 -14.84
CA CYS A 32 12.21 11.58 -15.89
C CYS A 32 13.66 11.14 -15.92
N LEU A 33 13.90 9.83 -15.84
CA LEU A 33 15.24 9.24 -15.93
C LEU A 33 15.42 8.56 -17.29
N THR A 34 16.64 8.59 -17.84
CA THR A 34 16.99 7.92 -19.11
C THR A 34 17.22 6.42 -18.92
N GLY A 35 17.81 5.98 -17.79
CA GLY A 35 18.19 4.60 -17.54
C GLY A 35 17.92 4.11 -16.10
N PRO A 36 16.96 3.20 -15.89
CA PRO A 36 15.87 2.81 -16.80
C PRO A 36 14.88 3.97 -17.03
N HIS A 37 14.18 3.97 -18.16
CA HIS A 37 13.15 4.97 -18.48
C HIS A 37 12.01 4.94 -17.46
N VAL A 38 12.11 5.80 -16.46
CA VAL A 38 11.16 5.87 -15.34
C VAL A 38 10.76 7.32 -15.15
N GLN A 39 9.45 7.54 -15.01
CA GLN A 39 8.89 8.80 -14.58
C GLN A 39 8.46 8.69 -13.13
N LEU A 40 9.09 9.47 -12.26
CA LEU A 40 8.75 9.56 -10.85
C LEU A 40 7.92 10.84 -10.63
N LEU A 41 6.68 10.67 -10.19
CA LEU A 41 5.77 11.75 -9.84
C LEU A 41 5.71 11.90 -8.31
N ILE A 42 6.08 13.07 -7.81
CA ILE A 42 5.81 13.49 -6.44
C ILE A 42 4.58 14.40 -6.48
N SER A 43 3.62 14.15 -5.59
CA SER A 43 2.41 14.96 -5.46
C SER A 43 2.02 15.10 -3.98
N GLY A 44 1.39 16.22 -3.64
CA GLY A 44 0.93 16.51 -2.27
C GLY A 44 2.06 16.90 -1.30
N ALA A 45 3.24 17.26 -1.80
CA ALA A 45 4.33 17.74 -0.96
C ALA A 45 4.17 19.23 -0.62
N GLU A 46 4.71 19.67 0.52
CA GLU A 46 4.74 21.09 0.86
C GLU A 46 5.56 21.87 -0.20
N PRO A 47 5.00 22.91 -0.85
CA PRO A 47 5.64 23.58 -1.98
C PRO A 47 7.05 24.11 -1.70
N ARG A 48 7.29 24.62 -0.47
CA ARG A 48 8.60 25.17 -0.07
C ARG A 48 9.68 24.09 0.00
N GLN A 49 9.36 22.95 0.59
CA GLN A 49 10.27 21.81 0.69
C GLN A 49 10.51 21.18 -0.69
N LEU A 50 9.45 21.06 -1.49
CA LEU A 50 9.54 20.52 -2.84
C LEU A 50 10.38 21.40 -3.77
N ALA A 51 10.30 22.73 -3.63
CA ALA A 51 11.15 23.66 -4.37
C ALA A 51 12.64 23.48 -4.01
N GLY A 52 12.95 23.23 -2.73
CA GLY A 52 14.31 22.88 -2.30
C GLY A 52 14.82 21.60 -2.96
N LEU A 53 14.02 20.54 -2.96
CA LEU A 53 14.35 19.29 -3.65
C LEU A 53 14.53 19.47 -5.15
N ALA A 54 13.64 20.24 -5.80
CA ALA A 54 13.73 20.50 -7.24
C ALA A 54 15.00 21.25 -7.61
N ARG A 55 15.44 22.20 -6.78
CA ARG A 55 16.70 22.91 -6.97
C ARG A 55 17.89 21.96 -6.88
N LEU A 56 17.92 21.07 -5.88
CA LEU A 56 18.97 20.06 -5.75
C LEU A 56 19.03 19.12 -6.96
N LEU A 57 17.87 18.63 -7.42
CA LEU A 57 17.79 17.79 -8.62
C LEU A 57 18.22 18.54 -9.88
N GLY A 58 17.90 19.82 -9.99
CA GLY A 58 18.33 20.68 -11.09
C GLY A 58 19.85 20.93 -11.09
N ASP A 59 20.46 21.07 -9.92
CA ASP A 59 21.92 21.20 -9.79
C ASP A 59 22.63 19.89 -10.16
N VAL A 60 22.12 18.74 -9.71
CA VAL A 60 22.62 17.41 -10.11
C VAL A 60 22.47 17.20 -11.62
N ALA A 61 21.32 17.56 -12.20
CA ALA A 61 21.08 17.46 -13.64
C ALA A 61 22.04 18.36 -14.44
N GLY A 62 22.34 19.56 -13.92
CA GLY A 62 23.30 20.49 -14.52
C GLY A 62 24.76 20.15 -14.27
N GLY A 63 25.08 19.02 -13.63
CA GLY A 63 26.45 18.65 -13.28
C GLY A 63 27.12 19.59 -12.27
N ARG A 64 26.34 20.48 -11.62
CA ARG A 64 26.83 21.37 -10.57
C ARG A 64 26.97 20.54 -9.30
N GLY A 65 28.11 20.67 -8.62
CA GLY A 65 28.30 20.06 -7.31
C GLY A 65 27.18 20.50 -6.37
N VAL A 66 26.55 19.55 -5.68
CA VAL A 66 25.48 19.87 -4.73
C VAL A 66 26.10 20.67 -3.59
N ASP A 67 25.74 21.95 -3.48
CA ASP A 67 26.29 22.81 -2.45
C ASP A 67 25.85 22.30 -1.07
N ARG A 68 26.81 21.77 -0.29
CA ARG A 68 26.56 21.22 1.06
C ARG A 68 25.94 22.27 2.00
N ARG A 69 26.04 23.57 1.67
CA ARG A 69 25.37 24.65 2.42
C ARG A 69 23.85 24.65 2.25
N LEU A 70 23.32 24.16 1.12
CA LEU A 70 21.87 23.95 0.93
C LEU A 70 21.33 22.80 1.80
N LEU A 71 22.21 21.84 2.12
CA LEU A 71 21.93 20.73 3.03
C LEU A 71 22.06 21.14 4.51
N LEU A 72 22.98 22.05 4.83
CA LEU A 72 23.23 22.54 6.20
C LEU A 72 22.27 23.67 6.64
N GLY A 73 21.80 24.51 5.72
CA GLY A 73 20.89 25.62 6.01
C GLY A 73 19.40 25.25 6.04
N SER A 74 19.05 24.02 5.69
CA SER A 74 17.65 23.56 5.58
C SER A 74 17.09 22.99 6.88
N GLY A 75 17.86 22.98 7.98
CA GLY A 75 17.40 22.44 9.27
C GLY A 75 16.96 20.98 9.20
N LEU A 76 17.37 20.26 8.15
CA LEU A 76 17.01 18.88 7.92
C LEU A 76 17.77 18.03 8.93
N ASP A 77 17.10 17.73 10.03
CA ASP A 77 17.56 16.76 11.00
C ASP A 77 17.61 15.37 10.34
N TYR A 78 18.80 14.98 9.87
CA TYR A 78 19.05 13.67 9.28
C TYR A 78 18.76 12.52 10.24
N SER A 79 18.66 12.77 11.56
CA SER A 79 18.26 11.74 12.53
C SER A 79 16.77 11.40 12.47
N SER A 80 15.94 12.29 11.90
CA SER A 80 14.52 12.04 11.63
C SER A 80 14.27 11.18 10.38
N LEU A 81 15.29 10.99 9.53
CA LEU A 81 15.28 10.00 8.45
C LEU A 81 15.44 8.58 9.02
N THR A 82 14.61 8.21 9.99
CA THR A 82 14.42 6.82 10.35
C THR A 82 14.16 6.04 9.07
N SER A 83 14.99 5.01 8.82
CA SER A 83 14.78 4.08 7.71
C SER A 83 13.31 3.71 7.69
N LEU A 84 12.61 4.07 6.61
CA LEU A 84 11.20 3.72 6.43
C LEU A 84 11.05 2.25 6.79
N ASP A 85 10.36 1.98 7.90
CA ASP A 85 10.23 0.63 8.41
C ASP A 85 9.63 -0.21 7.29
N LYS A 86 10.42 -1.14 6.75
CA LYS A 86 10.04 -1.92 5.57
C LYS A 86 8.72 -2.65 5.80
N ARG A 87 8.38 -2.94 7.05
CA ARG A 87 7.09 -3.51 7.46
C ARG A 87 5.93 -2.53 7.23
N ARG A 88 6.11 -1.26 7.59
CA ARG A 88 5.12 -0.19 7.37
C ARG A 88 4.91 0.11 5.90
N VAL A 89 5.99 0.14 5.12
CA VAL A 89 5.92 0.36 3.66
C VAL A 89 5.21 -0.82 2.99
N ARG A 90 5.60 -2.06 3.31
CA ARG A 90 4.94 -3.27 2.79
C ARG A 90 3.46 -3.29 3.14
N ALA A 91 3.10 -3.00 4.40
CA ALA A 91 1.70 -2.95 4.82
C ALA A 91 0.87 -1.90 4.05
N ARG A 92 1.49 -0.83 3.55
CA ARG A 92 0.79 0.21 2.77
C ARG A 92 0.67 -0.13 1.29
N THR A 93 1.54 -0.94 0.72
CA THR A 93 1.49 -1.30 -0.72
C THR A 93 0.98 -2.71 -0.97
N GLN A 94 0.70 -3.48 0.09
CA GLN A 94 0.27 -4.86 -0.03
C GLN A 94 -1.19 -4.95 -0.52
N THR A 95 -1.34 -5.44 -1.75
CA THR A 95 -2.62 -5.68 -2.41
C THR A 95 -3.13 -7.12 -2.22
N GLN A 96 -2.27 -8.04 -1.81
CA GLN A 96 -2.63 -9.44 -1.58
C GLN A 96 -2.10 -9.93 -0.23
N LEU A 97 -2.94 -10.59 0.55
CA LEU A 97 -2.58 -11.15 1.85
C LEU A 97 -3.07 -12.59 1.94
N THR A 98 -2.12 -13.49 2.19
CA THR A 98 -2.41 -14.90 2.47
C THR A 98 -2.05 -15.18 3.91
N VAL A 99 -3.03 -15.64 4.68
CA VAL A 99 -2.88 -16.01 6.08
C VAL A 99 -3.02 -17.51 6.22
N SER A 100 -1.92 -18.19 6.49
CA SER A 100 -1.89 -19.65 6.67
C SER A 100 -1.69 -20.09 8.12
N SER A 101 -1.41 -19.15 9.03
CA SER A 101 -1.23 -19.40 10.46
C SER A 101 -1.88 -18.30 11.28
N ARG A 102 -2.12 -18.56 12.57
CA ARG A 102 -2.81 -17.61 13.46
C ARG A 102 -1.97 -16.36 13.74
N GLU A 103 -0.66 -16.49 13.72
CA GLU A 103 0.31 -15.41 13.92
C GLU A 103 0.35 -14.46 12.72
N ALA A 104 0.09 -14.99 11.51
CA ALA A 104 0.02 -14.20 10.28
C ALA A 104 -1.30 -13.42 10.16
N TYR A 105 -2.31 -13.73 10.97
CA TYR A 105 -3.54 -12.98 11.01
C TYR A 105 -3.33 -11.69 11.82
N PRO A 106 -3.68 -10.50 11.30
CA PRO A 106 -3.50 -9.24 12.00
C PRO A 106 -4.54 -9.07 13.12
N SER A 107 -4.39 -9.82 14.20
CA SER A 107 -5.30 -9.81 15.36
C SER A 107 -5.20 -8.53 16.18
N ALA A 108 -3.98 -7.99 16.35
CA ALA A 108 -3.72 -6.76 17.11
C ALA A 108 -3.53 -5.50 16.23
N GLY A 109 -3.35 -5.66 14.92
CA GLY A 109 -3.12 -4.56 13.96
C GLY A 109 -4.20 -4.48 12.89
N ASP A 110 -4.25 -3.39 12.14
CA ASP A 110 -5.17 -3.25 11.01
C ASP A 110 -4.70 -4.02 9.77
N PHE A 111 -5.65 -4.33 8.89
CA PHE A 111 -5.36 -4.89 7.57
C PHE A 111 -4.75 -3.82 6.64
N PRO A 112 -3.93 -4.23 5.65
CA PRO A 112 -3.44 -3.33 4.61
C PRO A 112 -4.60 -2.55 3.95
N PRO A 113 -4.55 -1.21 3.89
CA PRO A 113 -5.69 -0.40 3.43
C PRO A 113 -5.98 -0.55 1.92
N HIS A 114 -4.98 -0.94 1.14
CA HIS A 114 -5.08 -1.16 -0.32
C HIS A 114 -5.21 -2.65 -0.67
N LEU A 115 -5.70 -3.47 0.26
CA LEU A 115 -5.86 -4.90 0.04
C LEU A 115 -6.97 -5.17 -0.97
N VAL A 116 -6.63 -5.89 -2.04
CA VAL A 116 -7.54 -6.31 -3.11
C VAL A 116 -7.93 -7.77 -2.96
N GLN A 117 -7.01 -8.61 -2.51
CA GLN A 117 -7.25 -10.05 -2.33
C GLN A 117 -6.82 -10.52 -0.94
N LEU A 118 -7.73 -11.20 -0.25
CA LEU A 118 -7.47 -11.84 1.03
C LEU A 118 -7.76 -13.33 0.93
N SER A 119 -6.78 -14.15 1.27
CA SER A 119 -6.93 -15.60 1.43
C SER A 119 -6.58 -15.98 2.86
N VAL A 120 -7.51 -16.60 3.57
CA VAL A 120 -7.33 -17.10 4.92
C VAL A 120 -7.56 -18.60 4.94
N GLY A 121 -6.51 -19.33 5.31
CA GLY A 121 -6.55 -20.77 5.51
C GLY A 121 -7.10 -21.18 6.86
N PRO A 122 -7.00 -22.46 7.22
CA PRO A 122 -7.57 -23.02 8.43
C PRO A 122 -6.80 -22.54 9.67
N ILE A 123 -7.26 -21.45 10.27
CA ILE A 123 -6.67 -20.87 11.49
C ILE A 123 -7.64 -20.88 12.68
N GLY A 124 -8.82 -21.50 12.52
CA GLY A 124 -9.84 -21.59 13.56
C GLY A 124 -10.59 -20.28 13.82
N LEU A 125 -10.75 -19.42 12.80
CA LEU A 125 -11.57 -18.21 12.90
C LEU A 125 -13.03 -18.56 13.19
N ARG A 126 -13.53 -18.14 14.35
CA ARG A 126 -14.95 -18.32 14.75
C ARG A 126 -15.84 -17.16 14.35
N ARG A 127 -15.28 -15.95 14.28
CA ARG A 127 -16.02 -14.72 13.99
C ARG A 127 -15.40 -14.01 12.81
N PHE A 128 -16.25 -13.41 11.99
CA PHE A 128 -15.82 -12.54 10.91
C PHE A 128 -15.29 -11.23 11.49
N ASP A 129 -14.20 -10.72 10.92
CA ASP A 129 -13.60 -9.48 11.36
C ASP A 129 -14.21 -8.28 10.63
N ALA A 130 -15.02 -7.50 11.34
CA ALA A 130 -15.71 -6.33 10.79
C ALA A 130 -14.75 -5.29 10.19
N ARG A 131 -13.46 -5.32 10.56
CA ARG A 131 -12.44 -4.42 9.98
C ARG A 131 -12.24 -4.68 8.48
N LEU A 132 -12.49 -5.91 8.01
CA LEU A 132 -12.46 -6.24 6.58
C LEU A 132 -13.52 -5.46 5.79
N CYS A 133 -14.66 -5.12 6.40
CA CYS A 133 -15.71 -4.31 5.77
C CYS A 133 -15.29 -2.87 5.48
N ARG A 134 -14.14 -2.40 6.00
CA ARG A 134 -13.57 -1.07 5.72
C ARG A 134 -12.62 -1.06 4.52
N LEU A 135 -12.28 -2.22 3.97
CA LEU A 135 -11.34 -2.35 2.87
C LEU A 135 -12.04 -2.11 1.53
N GLY A 136 -12.20 -0.84 1.16
CA GLY A 136 -12.96 -0.42 -0.03
C GLY A 136 -12.41 -0.91 -1.38
N GLN A 137 -11.24 -1.55 -1.42
CA GLN A 137 -10.67 -2.15 -2.63
C GLN A 137 -10.70 -3.68 -2.64
N LEU A 138 -11.20 -4.32 -1.57
CA LEU A 138 -11.22 -5.76 -1.45
C LEU A 138 -12.24 -6.36 -2.42
N SER A 139 -11.75 -7.05 -3.45
CA SER A 139 -12.57 -7.67 -4.49
C SER A 139 -12.64 -9.20 -4.36
N VAL A 140 -11.62 -9.83 -3.79
CA VAL A 140 -11.56 -11.29 -3.61
C VAL A 140 -11.37 -11.62 -2.15
N LEU A 141 -12.34 -12.33 -1.58
CA LEU A 141 -12.29 -12.81 -0.21
C LEU A 141 -12.45 -14.33 -0.16
N ARG A 142 -11.38 -15.03 0.24
CA ARG A 142 -11.38 -16.47 0.45
C ARG A 142 -11.07 -16.78 1.91
N ILE A 143 -11.97 -17.45 2.62
CA ILE A 143 -11.77 -17.91 4.00
C ILE A 143 -12.18 -19.37 4.07
N HIS A 144 -11.23 -20.30 3.99
CA HIS A 144 -11.52 -21.73 3.91
C HIS A 144 -11.10 -22.48 5.18
N GLY A 145 -11.85 -23.53 5.54
CA GLY A 145 -11.53 -24.41 6.66
C GLY A 145 -11.53 -23.71 8.03
N ASN A 146 -12.42 -22.76 8.22
CA ASN A 146 -12.56 -22.02 9.48
C ASN A 146 -13.89 -22.37 10.17
N GLN A 147 -14.26 -21.65 11.22
CA GLN A 147 -15.44 -21.93 12.05
C GLN A 147 -16.41 -20.73 12.04
N LEU A 148 -16.47 -19.98 10.94
CA LEU A 148 -17.35 -18.81 10.85
C LEU A 148 -18.81 -19.23 10.93
N GLU A 149 -19.55 -18.64 11.87
CA GLU A 149 -20.98 -18.93 12.10
C GLU A 149 -21.91 -17.92 11.40
N SER A 150 -21.44 -16.69 11.22
CA SER A 150 -22.20 -15.61 10.57
C SER A 150 -21.29 -14.63 9.84
N LEU A 151 -21.83 -13.95 8.82
CA LEU A 151 -21.22 -12.76 8.21
C LEU A 151 -21.99 -11.51 8.62
N PRO A 152 -21.31 -10.36 8.84
CA PRO A 152 -21.99 -9.11 9.12
C PRO A 152 -22.62 -8.54 7.85
N ASP A 153 -23.77 -7.87 7.95
CA ASP A 153 -24.44 -7.21 6.82
C ASP A 153 -23.54 -6.17 6.11
N ALA A 154 -22.59 -5.59 6.85
CA ALA A 154 -21.62 -4.64 6.33
C ALA A 154 -20.71 -5.22 5.23
N ILE A 155 -20.63 -6.55 5.07
CA ILE A 155 -19.89 -7.19 3.97
C ILE A 155 -20.44 -6.79 2.60
N ASN A 156 -21.71 -6.40 2.52
CA ASN A 156 -22.36 -5.91 1.29
C ASN A 156 -21.75 -4.60 0.77
N ARG A 157 -21.01 -3.85 1.60
CA ARG A 157 -20.38 -2.59 1.19
C ARG A 157 -19.09 -2.81 0.42
N LEU A 158 -18.55 -4.02 0.44
CA LEU A 158 -17.32 -4.36 -0.25
C LEU A 158 -17.60 -4.64 -1.73
N PRO A 159 -16.73 -4.20 -2.66
CA PRO A 159 -16.87 -4.47 -4.08
C PRO A 159 -16.40 -5.90 -4.43
N LEU A 160 -16.94 -6.89 -3.71
CA LEU A 160 -16.55 -8.30 -3.86
C LEU A 160 -17.03 -8.84 -5.22
N THR A 161 -16.08 -9.34 -6.00
CA THR A 161 -16.32 -10.12 -7.21
C THR A 161 -16.27 -11.62 -6.92
N GLU A 162 -15.62 -12.03 -5.83
CA GLU A 162 -15.53 -13.41 -5.41
C GLU A 162 -15.58 -13.53 -3.88
N LEU A 163 -16.50 -14.36 -3.39
CA LEU A 163 -16.62 -14.72 -1.97
C LEU A 163 -16.57 -16.25 -1.84
N SER A 164 -15.51 -16.78 -1.25
CA SER A 164 -15.33 -18.21 -1.05
C SER A 164 -15.13 -18.50 0.43
N LEU A 165 -16.06 -19.24 1.04
CA LEU A 165 -16.11 -19.56 2.45
C LEU A 165 -16.22 -21.08 2.74
N PRO A 166 -15.58 -21.98 1.96
CA PRO A 166 -15.78 -23.42 2.08
C PRO A 166 -15.30 -23.95 3.43
N GLY A 167 -16.07 -24.87 4.00
CA GLY A 167 -15.72 -25.51 5.27
C GLY A 167 -15.81 -24.57 6.47
N ASN A 168 -16.76 -23.62 6.44
CA ASN A 168 -17.21 -22.85 7.60
C ASN A 168 -18.56 -23.37 8.13
N ARG A 169 -19.13 -22.71 9.15
CA ARG A 169 -20.38 -23.11 9.82
C ARG A 169 -21.56 -22.16 9.53
N LEU A 170 -21.49 -21.40 8.44
CA LEU A 170 -22.45 -20.34 8.07
C LEU A 170 -23.87 -20.86 7.83
N GLN A 171 -24.03 -22.12 7.46
CA GLN A 171 -25.35 -22.73 7.22
C GLN A 171 -26.04 -23.21 8.51
N SER A 172 -25.28 -23.45 9.59
CA SER A 172 -25.84 -24.00 10.83
C SER A 172 -26.30 -22.91 11.82
N GLY A 173 -25.81 -21.68 11.68
CA GLY A 173 -26.06 -20.58 12.62
C GLY A 173 -27.26 -19.68 12.30
N GLY A 174 -28.04 -19.98 11.25
CA GLY A 174 -29.22 -19.20 10.84
C GLY A 174 -28.93 -17.87 10.12
N ALA A 175 -27.68 -17.39 10.12
CA ALA A 175 -27.24 -16.18 9.43
C ALA A 175 -26.29 -16.54 8.26
N GLY A 176 -26.88 -16.96 7.14
CA GLY A 176 -26.15 -17.14 5.88
C GLY A 176 -25.58 -15.82 5.33
N PRO A 177 -24.82 -15.87 4.21
CA PRO A 177 -24.38 -14.64 3.56
C PRO A 177 -25.60 -13.78 3.17
N PRO A 178 -25.47 -12.44 3.20
CA PRO A 178 -26.56 -11.56 2.82
C PRO A 178 -27.09 -11.90 1.42
N ARG A 179 -28.39 -11.68 1.19
CA ARG A 179 -29.07 -12.11 -0.04
C ARG A 179 -28.38 -11.66 -1.33
N GLN A 180 -27.77 -10.47 -1.33
CA GLN A 180 -27.06 -9.92 -2.49
C GLN A 180 -25.79 -10.70 -2.85
N LEU A 181 -25.18 -11.39 -1.90
CA LEU A 181 -23.94 -12.15 -2.10
C LEU A 181 -24.20 -13.64 -2.30
N LEU A 182 -25.44 -14.12 -2.21
CA LEU A 182 -25.77 -15.54 -2.41
C LEU A 182 -25.33 -16.07 -3.79
N GLY A 183 -25.41 -15.25 -4.84
CA GLY A 183 -24.95 -15.63 -6.19
C GLY A 183 -23.43 -15.62 -6.37
N LEU A 184 -22.70 -14.96 -5.47
CA LEU A 184 -21.24 -14.84 -5.48
C LEU A 184 -20.57 -15.75 -4.46
N ALA A 185 -21.29 -16.16 -3.42
CA ALA A 185 -20.79 -16.94 -2.30
C ALA A 185 -20.66 -18.42 -2.65
N ARG A 186 -19.44 -18.94 -2.55
CA ARG A 186 -19.16 -20.38 -2.52
C ARG A 186 -18.98 -20.80 -1.06
N LEU A 187 -19.97 -21.48 -0.48
CA LEU A 187 -19.99 -21.90 0.92
C LEU A 187 -19.43 -23.31 1.14
#